data_AF-A0A2V9IUK7-F1
#
_entry.id   AF-A0A2V9IUK7-F1
#
_cell.length_a   1.000
_cell.length_b   1.000
_cell.length_c   1.000
_cell.angle_alpha   90.00
_cell.angle_beta   90.00
_cell.angle_gamma   90.00
#
_symmetry.space_group_name_H-M   'P 1'
#
loop_
_entity.id
_entity.type
_entity.pdbx_description
1 polymer ?
#
loop_
_entity_poly.entity_id
_entity_poly.type
_entity_poly.pdbx_seq_one_letter_code
_entity_poly.pdbx_strand_id
1 'polypeptide(L)'
;FGTESGSQEVLALMNKKHQRIQDMFETARKTERAGIRVTFNIILGYPGETESDRVETFRIMGEVARQHSNVSFSPNIFTPYPGIPIWPQLRGMGVREPQSLKEWENLPLGRNILPWLRGEELARLQRMLEF
;
A
#
# COMPACT_ATOMS: atom_id res chain seq x y z
N PHE A 1 -10.46 -5.82 -3.45
CA PHE A 1 -10.64 -4.44 -3.96
C PHE A 1 -9.37 -3.65 -3.70
N GLY A 2 -9.02 -2.69 -4.56
CA GLY A 2 -7.81 -1.87 -4.44
C GLY A 2 -8.08 -0.55 -3.73
N THR A 3 -8.12 -0.58 -2.40
CA THR A 3 -8.20 0.63 -1.55
C THR A 3 -6.83 1.27 -1.38
N GLU A 4 -5.73 0.50 -1.48
CA GLU A 4 -4.31 0.90 -1.43
C GLU A 4 -3.80 1.62 -0.17
N SER A 5 -4.56 2.48 0.48
CA SER A 5 -4.15 3.17 1.71
C SER A 5 -5.37 3.59 2.53
N GLY A 6 -5.21 3.70 3.84
CA GLY A 6 -6.17 4.34 4.72
C GLY A 6 -5.93 5.84 4.89
N SER A 7 -4.83 6.39 4.37
CA SER A 7 -4.56 7.83 4.39
C SER A 7 -5.06 8.51 3.11
N GLN A 8 -5.93 9.52 3.27
CA GLN A 8 -6.43 10.30 2.14
C GLN A 8 -5.32 11.09 1.43
N GLU A 9 -4.28 11.49 2.16
CA GLU A 9 -3.11 12.18 1.60
C GLU A 9 -2.31 11.24 0.69
N VAL A 10 -2.06 10.02 1.14
CA VAL A 10 -1.38 8.99 0.33
C VAL A 10 -2.22 8.59 -0.89
N LEU A 11 -3.54 8.47 -0.75
CA LEU A 11 -4.43 8.25 -1.90
C LEU A 11 -4.34 9.38 -2.92
N ALA A 12 -4.20 10.63 -2.47
CA ALA A 12 -3.99 11.76 -3.38
C ALA A 12 -2.64 11.66 -4.11
N LEU A 13 -1.56 11.28 -3.41
CA LEU A 13 -0.24 11.02 -4.01
C LEU A 13 -0.30 9.90 -5.06
N MET A 14 -1.13 8.88 -4.84
CA MET A 14 -1.39 7.79 -5.80
C MET A 14 -2.33 8.16 -6.96
N ASN A 15 -2.74 9.43 -7.07
CA ASN A 15 -3.76 9.91 -8.02
C ASN A 15 -5.13 9.21 -7.87
N LYS A 16 -5.46 8.80 -6.64
CA LYS A 16 -6.71 8.14 -6.23
C LYS A 16 -7.57 9.03 -5.32
N LYS A 17 -7.51 10.34 -5.50
CA LYS A 17 -8.29 11.36 -4.73
C LYS A 17 -9.81 11.15 -4.70
N HIS A 18 -10.35 10.34 -5.61
CA HIS A 18 -11.78 10.01 -5.66
C HIS A 18 -12.16 8.85 -4.74
N GLN A 19 -11.19 8.03 -4.31
CA GLN A 19 -11.43 6.95 -3.35
C GLN A 19 -11.57 7.54 -1.96
N ARG A 20 -12.59 7.07 -1.23
CA ARG A 20 -12.87 7.49 0.14
C ARG A 20 -12.74 6.28 1.06
N ILE A 21 -12.21 6.51 2.26
CA ILE A 21 -12.08 5.48 3.29
C ILE A 21 -13.42 4.79 3.60
N GLN A 22 -14.51 5.56 3.61
CA GLN A 22 -15.86 5.01 3.84
C GLN A 22 -16.31 3.98 2.79
N ASP A 23 -15.79 4.07 1.56
CA ASP A 23 -16.12 3.09 0.52
C ASP A 23 -15.57 1.70 0.87
N MET A 24 -14.50 1.60 1.69
CA MET A 24 -13.97 0.33 2.19
C MET A 24 -14.93 -0.33 3.19
N PHE A 25 -15.46 0.43 4.14
CA PHE A 25 -16.47 -0.06 5.10
C PHE A 25 -17.74 -0.49 4.38
N GLU A 26 -18.20 0.32 3.43
CA GLU A 26 -19.40 0.01 2.66
C GLU A 26 -19.22 -1.23 1.78
N THR A 27 -18.03 -1.41 1.20
CA THR A 27 -17.68 -2.62 0.45
C THR A 27 -17.71 -3.83 1.36
N ALA A 28 -17.06 -3.78 2.53
CA ALA A 28 -17.03 -4.87 3.50
C ALA A 28 -18.46 -5.27 3.94
N ARG A 29 -19.28 -4.29 4.30
CA ARG A 29 -20.69 -4.49 4.70
C ARG A 29 -21.52 -5.13 3.60
N LYS A 30 -21.39 -4.66 2.35
CA LYS A 30 -22.15 -5.20 1.20
C LYS A 30 -21.72 -6.62 0.86
N THR A 31 -20.42 -6.89 0.84
CA THR A 31 -19.90 -8.23 0.53
C THR A 31 -20.24 -9.22 1.65
N GLU A 32 -20.22 -8.79 2.91
CA GLU A 32 -20.60 -9.63 4.06
C GLU A 32 -22.06 -10.08 3.93
N ARG A 33 -22.98 -9.14 3.65
CA ARG A 33 -24.41 -9.44 3.42
C ARG A 33 -24.63 -10.37 2.23
N ALA A 34 -23.76 -10.32 1.24
CA ALA A 34 -23.82 -11.19 0.06
C ALA A 34 -23.13 -12.55 0.28
N GLY A 35 -22.51 -12.80 1.45
CA GLY A 35 -21.74 -14.02 1.70
C GLY A 35 -20.40 -14.09 0.94
N ILE A 36 -19.89 -12.95 0.47
CA ILE A 36 -18.66 -12.85 -0.33
C ILE A 36 -17.50 -12.45 0.58
N ARG A 37 -16.41 -13.23 0.54
CA ARG A 37 -15.15 -12.84 1.18
C ARG A 37 -14.43 -11.78 0.36
N VAL A 38 -13.80 -10.84 1.04
CA VAL A 38 -13.12 -9.73 0.39
C VAL A 38 -11.68 -9.59 0.90
N THR A 39 -10.76 -9.37 -0.03
CA THR A 39 -9.38 -8.99 0.29
C THR A 39 -9.14 -7.56 -0.19
N PHE A 40 -8.68 -6.69 0.71
CA PHE A 40 -8.24 -5.34 0.37
C PHE A 40 -6.72 -5.33 0.18
N ASN A 41 -6.28 -4.87 -1.00
CA ASN A 41 -4.86 -4.63 -1.25
C ASN A 41 -4.48 -3.28 -0.65
N ILE A 42 -3.37 -3.27 0.08
CA ILE A 42 -2.78 -2.10 0.71
C ILE A 42 -1.34 -1.97 0.19
N ILE A 43 -0.93 -0.76 -0.16
CA ILE A 43 0.41 -0.41 -0.60
C ILE A 43 1.04 0.46 0.48
N LEU A 44 2.18 0.02 0.99
CA LEU A 44 2.97 0.72 2.00
C LEU A 44 4.31 1.17 1.39
N GLY A 45 4.89 2.24 1.93
CA GLY A 45 6.16 2.80 1.45
C GLY A 45 6.03 3.63 0.18
N TYR A 46 4.83 4.12 -0.16
CA TYR A 46 4.65 5.01 -1.30
C TYR A 46 5.52 6.27 -1.13
N PRO A 47 6.12 6.84 -2.20
CA PRO A 47 6.89 8.07 -2.09
C PRO A 47 6.09 9.18 -1.39
N GLY A 48 6.63 9.69 -0.28
CA GLY A 48 5.98 10.73 0.54
C GLY A 48 5.08 10.21 1.66
N GLU A 49 4.84 8.89 1.77
CA GLU A 49 4.10 8.31 2.89
C GLU A 49 4.88 8.45 4.21
N THR A 50 4.22 8.98 5.23
CA THR A 50 4.79 9.16 6.57
C THR A 50 4.41 8.02 7.52
N GLU A 51 5.05 7.96 8.68
CA GLU A 51 4.66 7.04 9.75
C GLU A 51 3.20 7.28 10.21
N SER A 52 2.77 8.53 10.29
CA SER A 52 1.38 8.87 10.67
C SER A 52 0.38 8.29 9.67
N ASP A 53 0.68 8.34 8.37
CA ASP A 53 -0.17 7.76 7.33
C ASP A 53 -0.30 6.24 7.44
N ARG A 54 0.80 5.58 7.79
CA ARG A 54 0.81 4.13 8.02
C ARG A 54 0.00 3.78 9.26
N VAL A 55 0.24 4.47 10.38
CA VAL A 55 -0.53 4.28 11.62
C VAL A 55 -2.02 4.42 11.36
N GLU A 56 -2.42 5.46 10.61
CA GLU A 56 -3.81 5.68 10.23
C GLU A 56 -4.35 4.53 9.36
N THR A 57 -3.56 4.05 8.40
CA THR A 57 -3.91 2.90 7.55
C THR A 57 -4.15 1.64 8.38
N PHE A 58 -3.24 1.30 9.31
CA PHE A 58 -3.40 0.14 10.20
C PHE A 58 -4.59 0.31 11.16
N ARG A 59 -4.84 1.52 11.68
CA ARG A 59 -6.01 1.83 12.51
C ARG A 59 -7.31 1.50 11.78
N ILE A 60 -7.45 1.97 10.54
CA ILE A 60 -8.64 1.73 9.72
C ILE A 60 -8.78 0.24 9.37
N MET A 61 -7.68 -0.43 9.03
CA MET A 61 -7.68 -1.89 8.78
C MET A 61 -8.23 -2.65 10.00
N GLY A 62 -7.75 -2.30 11.20
CA GLY A 62 -8.22 -2.88 12.45
C GLY A 62 -9.67 -2.55 12.78
N GLU A 63 -10.18 -1.37 12.38
CA GLU A 63 -11.60 -1.02 12.51
C GLU A 63 -12.51 -1.86 11.61
N VAL A 64 -12.14 -2.01 10.34
CA VAL A 64 -12.90 -2.83 9.39
C VAL A 64 -12.87 -4.30 9.80
N ALA A 65 -11.70 -4.84 10.16
CA ALA A 65 -11.56 -6.24 10.59
C ALA A 65 -12.40 -6.57 11.84
N ARG A 66 -12.51 -5.62 12.78
CA ARG A 66 -13.36 -5.78 13.99
C ARG A 66 -14.85 -5.80 13.68
N GLN A 67 -15.27 -5.12 12.61
CA GLN A 67 -16.69 -5.00 12.24
C GLN A 67 -17.15 -6.08 11.26
N HIS A 68 -16.24 -6.60 10.44
CA HIS A 68 -16.57 -7.46 9.30
C HIS A 68 -15.63 -8.67 9.24
N SER A 69 -16.19 -9.84 9.51
CA SER A 69 -15.42 -11.10 9.59
C SER A 69 -15.04 -11.70 8.24
N ASN A 70 -15.63 -11.20 7.15
CA ASN A 70 -15.38 -11.64 5.78
C ASN A 70 -14.20 -10.92 5.11
N VAL A 71 -13.50 -10.04 5.84
CA VAL A 71 -12.43 -9.19 5.31
C VAL A 71 -11.06 -9.78 5.62
N SER A 72 -10.17 -9.76 4.63
CA SER A 72 -8.73 -9.90 4.81
C SER A 72 -7.98 -8.73 4.15
N PHE A 73 -6.74 -8.53 4.55
CA PHE A 73 -5.87 -7.50 3.99
C PHE A 73 -4.63 -8.13 3.38
N SER A 74 -4.14 -7.54 2.28
CA SER A 74 -2.89 -7.90 1.64
C SER A 74 -2.00 -6.65 1.59
N PRO A 75 -1.20 -6.39 2.64
CA PRO A 75 -0.23 -5.31 2.65
C PRO A 75 0.98 -5.69 1.79
N ASN A 76 1.34 -4.81 0.86
CA ASN A 76 2.48 -4.98 -0.04
C ASN A 76 3.34 -3.73 -0.01
N ILE A 77 4.66 -3.90 -0.06
CA ILE A 77 5.57 -2.77 -0.22
C ILE A 77 5.50 -2.29 -1.67
N PHE A 78 5.41 -0.97 -1.84
CA PHE A 78 5.39 -0.32 -3.14
C PHE A 78 6.56 -0.81 -4.01
N THR A 79 6.24 -1.34 -5.19
CA THR A 79 7.23 -1.84 -6.14
C THR A 79 7.19 -0.92 -7.37
N PRO A 80 8.23 -0.10 -7.60
CA PRO A 80 8.24 0.89 -8.66
C PRO A 80 8.53 0.23 -10.01
N TYR A 81 7.47 -0.10 -10.77
CA TYR A 81 7.62 -0.58 -12.14
C TYR A 81 7.86 0.58 -13.11
N PRO A 82 8.83 0.46 -14.05
CA PRO A 82 9.03 1.43 -15.11
C PRO A 82 7.73 1.74 -15.88
N GLY A 83 7.52 3.01 -16.21
CA GLY A 83 6.36 3.46 -16.99
C GLY A 83 5.14 3.91 -16.20
N ILE A 84 5.13 3.79 -14.86
CA ILE A 84 4.06 4.37 -14.02
C ILE A 84 4.12 5.92 -14.01
N PRO A 85 3.00 6.63 -13.77
CA PRO A 85 2.98 8.10 -13.83
C PRO A 85 4.00 8.81 -12.92
N ILE A 86 4.31 8.22 -11.77
CA ILE A 86 5.28 8.76 -10.80
C ILE A 86 6.76 8.52 -11.21
N TRP A 87 7.03 7.78 -12.29
CA TRP A 87 8.37 7.38 -12.71
C TRP A 87 9.40 8.52 -12.81
N PRO A 88 9.07 9.71 -13.38
CA PRO A 88 10.03 10.82 -13.42
C PRO A 88 10.51 11.26 -12.03
N GLN A 89 9.61 11.27 -11.05
CA GLN A 89 9.94 11.62 -9.66
C GLN A 89 10.81 10.53 -9.03
N LEU A 90 10.46 9.26 -9.25
CA LEU A 90 11.22 8.11 -8.76
C LEU A 90 12.66 8.09 -9.25
N ARG A 91 12.88 8.41 -10.53
CA ARG A 91 14.23 8.55 -11.10
C ARG A 91 15.02 9.64 -10.39
N GLY A 92 14.40 10.78 -10.09
CA GLY A 92 15.00 11.87 -9.31
C GLY A 92 15.35 11.45 -7.87
N MET A 93 14.60 10.51 -7.29
CA MET A 93 14.87 9.91 -5.97
C MET A 93 15.91 8.77 -6.01
N GLY A 94 16.49 8.49 -7.18
CA GLY A 94 17.54 7.48 -7.34
C GLY A 94 17.06 6.06 -7.66
N VAL A 95 15.77 5.87 -8.00
CA VAL A 95 15.28 4.59 -8.51
C VAL A 95 15.82 4.36 -9.92
N ARG A 96 16.42 3.18 -10.14
CA ARG A 96 17.01 2.80 -11.43
C ARG A 96 16.12 1.82 -12.17
N GLU A 97 16.02 2.02 -13.47
CA GLU A 97 15.35 1.10 -14.38
C GLU A 97 16.22 -0.14 -14.61
N PRO A 98 15.66 -1.37 -14.54
CA PRO A 98 16.37 -2.57 -14.94
C PRO A 98 16.85 -2.47 -16.39
N GLN A 99 18.12 -2.76 -16.64
CA GLN A 99 18.71 -2.71 -17.99
C GLN A 99 18.78 -4.09 -18.67
N SER A 100 18.38 -5.16 -17.98
CA SER A 100 18.43 -6.52 -18.50
C SER A 100 17.33 -7.41 -17.90
N LEU A 101 16.94 -8.48 -18.61
CA LEU A 101 15.98 -9.49 -18.09
C LEU A 101 16.38 -10.05 -16.72
N LYS A 102 17.68 -10.21 -16.47
CA LYS A 102 18.20 -10.68 -15.18
C LYS A 102 17.98 -9.65 -14.06
N GLU A 103 18.07 -8.36 -14.35
CA GLU A 103 17.80 -7.33 -13.34
C GLU A 103 16.32 -7.26 -12.96
N TRP A 104 15.40 -7.66 -13.85
CA TRP A 104 13.98 -7.77 -13.54
C TRP A 104 13.68 -8.81 -12.45
N GLU A 105 14.52 -9.85 -12.31
CA GLU A 105 14.43 -10.82 -11.20
C GLU A 105 14.62 -10.16 -9.83
N ASN A 106 15.33 -9.02 -9.78
CA ASN A 106 15.58 -8.28 -8.55
C ASN A 106 14.46 -7.31 -8.16
N LEU A 107 13.39 -7.20 -8.97
CA LEU A 107 12.18 -6.41 -8.70
C LEU A 107 10.93 -7.28 -8.41
N PRO A 108 10.97 -8.28 -7.52
CA PRO A 108 9.77 -9.03 -7.18
C PRO A 108 8.83 -8.17 -6.32
N LEU A 109 7.53 -8.43 -6.42
CA LEU A 109 6.51 -7.80 -5.57
C LEU A 109 6.86 -7.96 -4.10
N GLY A 110 6.71 -6.87 -3.33
CA GLY A 110 6.88 -6.87 -1.89
C GLY A 110 8.34 -6.83 -1.41
N ARG A 111 9.34 -6.90 -2.30
CA ARG A 111 10.74 -6.70 -1.92
C ARG A 111 11.04 -5.20 -1.79
N ASN A 112 11.51 -4.79 -0.62
CA ASN A 112 11.92 -3.42 -0.43
C ASN A 112 13.23 -3.12 -1.17
N ILE A 113 13.14 -2.27 -2.18
CA ILE A 113 14.26 -1.71 -2.95
C ILE A 113 14.29 -0.18 -2.86
N LEU A 114 13.39 0.40 -2.06
CA LEU A 114 13.07 1.82 -2.10
C LEU A 114 14.21 2.63 -1.46
N PRO A 115 14.76 3.64 -2.15
CA PRO A 115 15.80 4.50 -1.58
C PRO A 115 15.39 5.23 -0.30
N TRP A 116 14.11 5.61 -0.17
CA TRP A 116 13.57 6.39 0.95
C TRP A 116 13.04 5.55 2.12
N LEU A 117 12.85 4.24 1.95
CA LEU A 117 12.36 3.35 3.00
C LEU A 117 13.51 2.45 3.47
N ARG A 118 14.36 2.97 4.35
CA ARG A 118 15.57 2.27 4.84
C ARG A 118 15.80 2.55 6.33
N GLY A 119 16.72 1.81 6.95
CA GLY A 119 17.13 2.05 8.33
C GLY A 119 15.98 1.93 9.31
N GLU A 120 15.84 2.92 10.20
CA GLU A 120 14.80 2.93 11.22
C GLU A 120 13.39 2.87 10.65
N GLU A 121 13.14 3.55 9.52
CA GLU A 121 11.80 3.62 8.93
C GLU A 121 11.33 2.27 8.41
N LEU A 122 12.24 1.52 7.77
CA LEU A 122 11.97 0.15 7.37
C LEU A 122 11.75 -0.75 8.59
N ALA A 123 12.57 -0.61 9.63
CA ALA A 123 12.44 -1.40 10.85
C ALA A 123 11.10 -1.12 11.55
N ARG A 124 10.61 0.13 11.54
CA ARG A 124 9.28 0.49 12.06
C ARG A 124 8.18 -0.19 11.25
N LEU A 125 8.21 -0.08 9.92
CA LEU A 125 7.22 -0.73 9.05
C LEU A 125 7.20 -2.25 9.25
N GLN A 126 8.38 -2.90 9.32
CA GLN A 126 8.47 -4.34 9.55
C GLN A 126 7.81 -4.75 10.86
N ARG A 127 8.07 -4.02 11.95
CA ARG A 127 7.37 -4.27 13.23
C ARG A 127 5.85 -4.14 13.08
N MET A 128 5.36 -3.14 12.36
CA MET A 128 3.91 -2.98 12.14
C MET A 128 3.28 -4.12 11.34
N LEU A 129 4.04 -4.79 10.47
CA LEU A 129 3.57 -5.93 9.67
C LEU A 129 3.58 -7.27 10.43
N GLU A 130 4.32 -7.36 11.54
CA GLU A 130 4.42 -8.55 12.37
C GLU A 130 3.28 -8.68 13.41
N PHE A 131 2.49 -7.62 13.61
CA PHE A 131 1.34 -7.57 14.53
C PHE A 131 0.01 -7.60 13.77
#